data_AF-A0A9E6AGH5-F1
#
_entry.id   AF-A0A9E6AGH5-F1
#
_cell.length_a   1.000
_cell.length_b   1.000
_cell.length_c   1.000
_cell.angle_alpha   90.00
_cell.angle_beta   90.00
_cell.angle_gamma   90.00
#
_symmetry.space_group_name_H-M   'P 1'
#
loop_
_entity.id
_entity.type
_entity.pdbx_description
1 polymer ?
#
loop_
_entity_poly.entity_id
_entity_poly.type
_entity_poly.pdbx_seq_one_letter_code
_entity_poly.pdbx_strand_id
1 'polypeptide(L)'
;MELPSEAHIQRLVQAYCLFLANADGEIGDRPFVLPNADFFPDPFHADLQSAKRLVTRLQEHAGLADVPIEVELVESSEPANSSGSCGTGACAPAAPEEGTARLSPTVSGWALRVSESELDHPVGLTTGLARAVAHIFLLEIDDSASASTQPEDQIDLAAVGLGLGPVILQGSYIYSKSCGGPNVAQLTKLNVGEVAVLTALFAELGEHSVRRAQKDLDPTQRALLSEASGILRRATKLIDQIRKDPAAAAASPLPLTASEGFFGRLFGKRRSQDADFEAALMGGDDDALRRQFEASRAGSTSTPKVDPADEAKRRDLRTLVDEAFKEEAAQQDPR
;
A
#
# COMPACT_ATOMS: atom_id res chain seq x y z
N MET A 1 -3.28 10.68 0.78
CA MET A 1 -3.67 9.53 -0.07
C MET A 1 -5.11 9.20 0.25
N GLU A 2 -5.91 8.95 -0.77
CA GLU A 2 -7.35 8.68 -0.64
C GLU A 2 -7.65 7.34 -1.32
N LEU A 3 -8.78 6.72 -0.99
CA LEU A 3 -9.25 5.56 -1.73
C LEU A 3 -9.64 5.96 -3.17
N PRO A 4 -9.56 5.01 -4.13
CA PRO A 4 -10.07 5.24 -5.47
C PRO A 4 -11.56 5.59 -5.46
N SER A 5 -12.03 6.27 -6.52
CA SER A 5 -13.46 6.54 -6.71
C SER A 5 -14.28 5.25 -6.76
N GLU A 6 -15.58 5.31 -6.44
CA GLU A 6 -16.45 4.11 -6.42
C GLU A 6 -16.41 3.34 -7.75
N ALA A 7 -16.50 4.04 -8.88
CA ALA A 7 -16.40 3.44 -10.21
C ALA A 7 -15.03 2.76 -10.46
N HIS A 8 -13.96 3.30 -9.87
CA HIS A 8 -12.65 2.65 -9.92
C HIS A 8 -12.61 1.39 -9.04
N ILE A 9 -13.13 1.46 -7.82
CA ILE A 9 -13.24 0.29 -6.93
C ILE A 9 -14.03 -0.82 -7.62
N GLN A 10 -15.14 -0.51 -8.29
CA GLN A 10 -15.93 -1.50 -9.05
C GLN A 10 -15.10 -2.19 -10.15
N ARG A 11 -14.30 -1.42 -10.91
CA ARG A 11 -13.41 -1.99 -11.94
C ARG A 11 -12.31 -2.87 -11.34
N LEU A 12 -11.74 -2.49 -10.20
CA LEU A 12 -10.75 -3.31 -9.50
C LEU A 12 -11.35 -4.62 -9.01
N VAL A 13 -12.56 -4.56 -8.43
CA VAL A 13 -13.29 -5.75 -8.00
C VAL A 13 -13.58 -6.67 -9.19
N GLN A 14 -14.01 -6.11 -10.33
CA GLN A 14 -14.24 -6.89 -11.56
C GLN A 14 -12.96 -7.55 -12.06
N ALA A 15 -11.85 -6.81 -12.12
CA ALA A 15 -10.56 -7.35 -12.52
C ALA A 15 -10.10 -8.48 -11.59
N TYR A 16 -10.29 -8.31 -10.29
CA TYR A 16 -9.99 -9.34 -9.30
C TYR A 16 -10.89 -10.58 -9.47
N CYS A 17 -12.18 -10.40 -9.73
CA CYS A 17 -13.10 -11.52 -10.00
C CYS A 17 -12.73 -12.26 -11.28
N LEU A 18 -12.31 -11.55 -12.32
CA LEU A 18 -11.82 -12.15 -13.56
C LEU A 18 -10.55 -12.98 -13.30
N PHE A 19 -9.62 -12.43 -12.51
CA PHE A 19 -8.44 -13.17 -12.06
C PHE A 19 -8.83 -14.45 -11.29
N LEU A 20 -9.74 -14.37 -10.32
CA LEU A 20 -10.23 -15.54 -9.57
C LEU A 20 -10.87 -16.59 -10.48
N ALA A 21 -11.64 -16.14 -11.48
CA ALA A 21 -12.28 -17.04 -12.44
C ALA A 21 -11.28 -17.74 -13.36
N ASN A 22 -10.23 -17.02 -13.79
CA ASN A 22 -9.19 -17.58 -14.66
C ASN A 22 -8.26 -18.54 -13.92
N ALA A 23 -8.06 -18.34 -12.62
CA ALA A 23 -7.24 -19.22 -11.81
C ALA A 23 -7.91 -20.58 -11.47
N ASP A 24 -9.16 -20.80 -11.89
CA ASP A 24 -9.91 -22.07 -11.83
C ASP A 24 -9.74 -22.91 -10.54
N GLY A 25 -9.67 -22.26 -9.37
CA GLY A 25 -9.51 -22.93 -8.08
C GLY A 25 -8.07 -23.22 -7.65
N GLU A 26 -7.06 -22.97 -8.46
CA GLU A 26 -5.62 -23.06 -8.11
C GLU A 26 -5.25 -22.15 -6.93
N ILE A 27 -6.04 -21.11 -6.69
CA ILE A 27 -5.87 -20.25 -5.50
C ILE A 27 -6.25 -21.01 -4.23
N GLY A 28 -7.30 -21.83 -4.22
CA GLY A 28 -7.75 -22.53 -3.01
C GLY A 28 -7.94 -21.63 -1.78
N ASP A 29 -7.84 -22.23 -0.59
CA ASP A 29 -7.86 -21.51 0.68
C ASP A 29 -6.44 -20.99 1.01
N ARG A 30 -6.26 -19.67 0.90
CA ARG A 30 -4.97 -19.01 1.18
C ARG A 30 -4.93 -18.36 2.56
N PRO A 31 -3.79 -18.40 3.26
CA PRO A 31 -3.64 -17.65 4.50
C PRO A 31 -3.55 -16.14 4.23
N PHE A 32 -3.97 -15.33 5.20
CA PHE A 32 -3.74 -13.88 5.15
C PHE A 32 -2.36 -13.55 5.72
N VAL A 33 -1.35 -13.59 4.85
CA VAL A 33 0.07 -13.54 5.22
C VAL A 33 0.45 -12.15 5.73
N LEU A 34 0.97 -12.09 6.95
CA LEU A 34 1.40 -10.83 7.58
C LEU A 34 2.92 -10.69 7.54
N PRO A 35 3.47 -9.47 7.40
CA PRO A 35 4.92 -9.24 7.40
C PRO A 35 5.49 -9.26 8.83
N ASN A 36 5.34 -10.38 9.54
CA ASN A 36 5.78 -10.54 10.93
C ASN A 36 6.32 -11.96 11.20
N ALA A 37 6.79 -12.20 12.42
CA ALA A 37 7.42 -13.46 12.81
C ALA A 37 6.47 -14.68 12.83
N ASP A 38 5.14 -14.48 12.83
CA ASP A 38 4.19 -15.60 12.75
C ASP A 38 4.23 -16.27 11.37
N PHE A 39 4.53 -15.51 10.32
CA PHE A 39 4.62 -15.99 8.93
C PHE A 39 6.05 -16.08 8.40
N PHE A 40 6.97 -15.30 8.97
CA PHE A 40 8.39 -15.24 8.60
C PHE A 40 9.28 -15.37 9.84
N PRO A 41 9.35 -16.56 10.47
CA PRO A 41 10.08 -16.77 11.73
C PRO A 41 11.59 -16.88 11.55
N ASP A 42 12.06 -17.08 10.32
CA ASP A 42 13.45 -17.38 10.02
C ASP A 42 14.35 -16.14 10.24
N PRO A 43 15.49 -16.28 10.94
CA PRO A 43 16.46 -15.20 11.06
C PRO A 43 16.92 -14.72 9.67
N PHE A 44 17.10 -13.40 9.53
CA PHE A 44 17.54 -12.78 8.28
C PHE A 44 18.90 -12.12 8.47
N HIS A 45 19.89 -12.54 7.67
CA HIS A 45 21.28 -12.09 7.76
C HIS A 45 21.75 -11.31 6.52
N ALA A 46 20.81 -10.83 5.69
CA ALA A 46 21.12 -10.11 4.44
C ALA A 46 22.10 -10.88 3.53
N ASP A 47 21.88 -12.18 3.38
CA ASP A 47 22.68 -13.08 2.56
C ASP A 47 21.80 -13.93 1.63
N LEU A 48 22.44 -14.63 0.68
CA LEU A 48 21.75 -15.51 -0.28
C LEU A 48 20.91 -16.58 0.42
N GLN A 49 21.39 -17.13 1.54
CA GLN A 49 20.67 -18.19 2.25
C GLN A 49 19.40 -17.66 2.91
N SER A 50 19.43 -16.45 3.43
CA SER A 50 18.27 -15.77 3.99
C SER A 50 17.26 -15.43 2.90
N ALA A 51 17.71 -14.96 1.73
CA ALA A 51 16.84 -14.75 0.57
C ALA A 51 16.18 -16.06 0.10
N LYS A 52 16.95 -17.16 0.02
CA LYS A 52 16.42 -18.51 -0.32
C LYS A 52 15.34 -18.97 0.66
N ARG A 53 15.57 -18.86 1.98
CA ARG A 53 14.57 -19.20 2.99
C ARG A 53 13.31 -18.34 2.84
N LEU A 54 13.47 -17.03 2.65
CA LEU A 54 12.35 -16.12 2.45
C LEU A 54 11.52 -16.47 1.21
N VAL A 55 12.18 -16.75 0.08
CA VAL A 55 11.51 -17.19 -1.16
C VAL A 55 10.78 -18.52 -0.95
N THR A 56 11.39 -19.48 -0.25
CA THR A 56 10.76 -20.76 0.09
C THR A 56 9.49 -20.55 0.92
N ARG A 57 9.53 -19.67 1.94
CA ARG A 57 8.35 -19.33 2.74
C ARG A 57 7.24 -18.69 1.91
N LEU A 58 7.60 -17.77 1.01
CA LEU A 58 6.63 -17.13 0.12
C LEU A 58 5.98 -18.15 -0.82
N GLN A 59 6.74 -19.11 -1.36
CA GLN A 59 6.20 -20.23 -2.14
C GLN A 59 5.25 -21.09 -1.32
N GLU A 60 5.62 -21.47 -0.10
CA GLU A 60 4.77 -22.26 0.80
C GLU A 60 3.43 -21.57 1.04
N HIS A 61 3.46 -20.27 1.36
CA HIS A 61 2.24 -19.49 1.58
C HIS A 61 1.39 -19.34 0.30
N ALA A 62 2.05 -19.19 -0.86
CA ALA A 62 1.42 -19.12 -2.17
C ALA A 62 0.98 -20.49 -2.72
N GLY A 63 1.31 -21.60 -2.04
CA GLY A 63 1.08 -22.97 -2.52
C GLY A 63 1.77 -23.32 -3.82
N LEU A 64 3.00 -22.82 -4.00
CA LEU A 64 3.89 -23.13 -5.11
C LEU A 64 5.10 -23.94 -4.63
N ALA A 65 4.93 -24.74 -3.56
CA ALA A 65 6.04 -25.47 -2.94
C ALA A 65 6.62 -26.59 -3.84
N ASP A 66 5.86 -27.01 -4.85
CA ASP A 66 6.23 -27.98 -5.87
C ASP A 66 6.88 -27.35 -7.11
N VAL A 67 6.79 -26.03 -7.28
CA VAL A 67 7.40 -25.29 -8.39
C VAL A 67 8.87 -24.95 -8.04
N PRO A 68 9.87 -25.50 -8.74
CA PRO A 68 11.26 -25.24 -8.41
C PRO A 68 11.65 -23.79 -8.71
N ILE A 69 12.13 -23.05 -7.69
CA ILE A 69 12.68 -21.70 -7.85
C ILE A 69 14.11 -21.66 -7.30
N GLU A 70 15.07 -21.41 -8.18
CA GLU A 70 16.46 -21.18 -7.86
C GLU A 70 16.70 -19.69 -7.62
N VAL A 71 17.22 -19.32 -6.44
CA VAL A 71 17.54 -17.93 -6.11
C VAL A 71 19.01 -17.64 -6.35
N GLU A 72 19.29 -16.55 -7.06
CA GLU A 72 20.62 -16.04 -7.38
C GLU A 72 20.77 -14.61 -6.85
N LEU A 73 21.93 -14.31 -6.25
CA LEU A 73 22.30 -12.92 -5.98
C LEU A 73 23.02 -12.35 -7.21
N VAL A 74 22.65 -11.12 -7.56
CA VAL A 74 23.29 -10.36 -8.62
C VAL A 74 23.94 -9.15 -7.98
N GLU A 75 25.24 -9.00 -8.21
CA GLU A 75 25.96 -7.79 -7.83
C GLU A 75 25.28 -6.59 -8.48
N SER A 76 25.04 -5.54 -7.71
CA SER A 76 24.50 -4.32 -8.29
C SER A 76 25.59 -3.68 -9.14
N SER A 77 25.40 -3.61 -10.46
CA SER A 77 26.29 -2.79 -11.28
C SER A 77 26.14 -1.33 -10.82
N GLU A 78 27.25 -0.73 -10.39
CA GLU A 78 27.21 0.60 -9.77
C GLU A 78 26.35 1.58 -10.58
N PRO A 79 25.56 2.44 -9.93
CA PRO A 79 24.72 3.39 -10.65
C PRO A 79 25.62 4.26 -11.53
N ALA A 80 25.41 4.20 -12.84
CA ALA A 80 26.06 5.06 -13.80
C ALA A 80 25.91 6.53 -13.37
N ASN A 81 27.00 7.10 -12.85
CA ASN A 81 27.33 8.52 -12.81
C ASN A 81 26.14 9.50 -12.65
N SER A 82 25.56 9.61 -11.45
CA SER A 82 25.03 10.90 -11.00
C SER A 82 26.08 11.55 -10.10
N SER A 83 26.90 12.40 -10.70
CA SER A 83 27.94 13.18 -10.01
C SER A 83 27.32 14.06 -8.91
N GLY A 84 27.59 13.69 -7.66
CA GLY A 84 27.51 14.56 -6.49
C GLY A 84 26.26 14.41 -5.62
N SER A 85 26.42 13.82 -4.42
CA SER A 85 25.84 14.27 -3.14
C SER A 85 25.70 13.10 -2.14
N CYS A 86 26.41 13.21 -1.01
CA CYS A 86 26.28 12.47 0.26
C CYS A 86 26.21 10.93 0.23
N GLY A 87 27.31 10.27 0.65
CA GLY A 87 27.53 8.82 0.59
C GLY A 87 26.76 7.95 1.59
N THR A 88 25.44 8.01 1.57
CA THR A 88 24.58 7.00 2.23
C THR A 88 23.48 6.59 1.26
N GLY A 89 23.79 5.63 0.37
CA GLY A 89 22.86 5.06 -0.61
C GLY A 89 21.71 4.23 -0.03
N ALA A 90 21.42 4.35 1.26
CA ALA A 90 20.47 3.51 2.01
C ALA A 90 19.04 4.08 2.09
N CYS A 91 18.77 5.24 1.47
CA CYS A 91 17.53 5.98 1.75
C CYS A 91 16.36 5.65 0.82
N ALA A 92 16.51 4.76 -0.17
CA ALA A 92 15.41 4.31 -1.00
C ALA A 92 15.63 2.86 -1.45
N PRO A 93 14.56 2.06 -1.63
CA PRO A 93 14.69 0.73 -2.20
C PRO A 93 15.27 0.82 -3.61
N ALA A 94 16.24 -0.03 -3.92
CA ALA A 94 16.80 -0.13 -5.25
C ALA A 94 15.70 -0.57 -6.24
N ALA A 95 15.62 0.10 -7.38
CA ALA A 95 14.86 -0.41 -8.51
C ALA A 95 15.66 -1.56 -9.17
N PRO A 96 15.00 -2.59 -9.73
CA PRO A 96 15.70 -3.61 -10.50
C PRO A 96 16.50 -2.94 -11.63
N GLU A 97 17.76 -3.38 -11.79
CA GLU A 97 18.66 -2.81 -12.80
C GLU A 97 18.10 -3.00 -14.22
N GLU A 98 18.16 -1.93 -15.01
CA GLU A 98 17.73 -1.98 -16.41
C GLU A 98 18.58 -2.99 -17.19
N GLY A 99 17.95 -4.08 -17.63
CA GLY A 99 18.53 -5.03 -18.59
C GLY A 99 18.69 -6.47 -18.10
N THR A 100 18.55 -6.75 -16.80
CA THR A 100 18.46 -8.15 -16.30
C THR A 100 17.04 -8.47 -15.86
N ALA A 101 16.43 -9.46 -16.52
CA ALA A 101 15.12 -9.94 -16.13
C ALA A 101 15.19 -10.55 -14.71
N ARG A 102 14.29 -10.11 -13.80
CA ARG A 102 14.18 -10.65 -12.44
C ARG A 102 13.88 -12.15 -12.42
N LEU A 103 13.14 -12.62 -13.42
CA LEU A 103 12.79 -14.02 -13.63
C LEU A 103 13.34 -14.50 -14.96
N SER A 104 13.85 -15.73 -14.98
CA SER A 104 14.16 -16.44 -16.21
C SER A 104 13.79 -17.93 -16.09
N PRO A 105 13.22 -18.54 -17.14
CA PRO A 105 12.91 -19.96 -17.12
C PRO A 105 14.19 -20.80 -17.07
N THR A 106 14.15 -21.93 -16.37
CA THR A 106 15.19 -22.96 -16.33
C THR A 106 14.63 -24.27 -16.89
N VAL A 107 15.44 -25.33 -16.90
CA VAL A 107 15.00 -26.66 -17.38
C VAL A 107 13.89 -27.26 -16.52
N SER A 108 13.85 -26.92 -15.23
CA SER A 108 12.96 -27.54 -14.25
C SER A 108 12.08 -26.55 -13.50
N GLY A 109 12.12 -25.25 -13.82
CA GLY A 109 11.34 -24.23 -13.12
C GLY A 109 11.86 -22.83 -13.42
N TRP A 110 12.16 -22.05 -12.38
CA TRP A 110 12.49 -20.64 -12.50
C TRP A 110 13.80 -20.27 -11.80
N ALA A 111 14.55 -19.36 -12.40
CA ALA A 111 15.64 -18.65 -11.75
C ALA A 111 15.15 -17.25 -11.37
N LEU A 112 15.24 -16.93 -10.08
CA LEU A 112 14.87 -15.65 -9.48
C LEU A 112 16.13 -14.91 -9.06
N ARG A 113 16.38 -13.77 -9.70
CA ARG A 113 17.50 -12.89 -9.39
C ARG A 113 17.12 -11.86 -8.33
N VAL A 114 17.99 -11.68 -7.35
CA VAL A 114 17.85 -10.69 -6.27
C VAL A 114 19.08 -9.81 -6.30
N SER A 115 18.90 -8.49 -6.40
CA SER A 115 20.02 -7.56 -6.27
C SER A 115 20.54 -7.59 -4.83
N GLU A 116 21.87 -7.58 -4.64
CA GLU A 116 22.46 -7.50 -3.29
C GLU A 116 21.98 -6.27 -2.52
N SER A 117 21.77 -5.14 -3.19
CA SER A 117 21.25 -3.93 -2.58
C SER A 117 19.81 -4.04 -2.06
N GLU A 118 19.01 -5.00 -2.57
CA GLU A 118 17.67 -5.27 -2.04
C GLU A 118 17.73 -5.89 -0.64
N LEU A 119 18.82 -6.60 -0.29
CA LEU A 119 18.97 -7.31 0.98
C LEU A 119 18.98 -6.37 2.19
N ASP A 120 19.39 -5.12 2.00
CA ASP A 120 19.43 -4.09 3.04
C ASP A 120 18.07 -3.39 3.25
N HIS A 121 17.07 -3.67 2.40
CA HIS A 121 15.77 -3.01 2.46
C HIS A 121 14.63 -4.02 2.64
N PRO A 122 14.31 -4.46 3.88
CA PRO A 122 13.40 -5.57 4.15
C PRO A 122 12.05 -5.46 3.44
N VAL A 123 11.37 -4.29 3.53
CA VAL A 123 10.08 -4.05 2.85
C VAL A 123 10.21 -4.16 1.33
N GLY A 124 11.35 -3.72 0.80
CA GLY A 124 11.63 -3.71 -0.63
C GLY A 124 11.82 -5.12 -1.14
N LEU A 125 12.71 -5.86 -0.48
CA LEU A 125 12.96 -7.27 -0.73
C LEU A 125 11.68 -8.10 -0.63
N THR A 126 10.95 -8.04 0.48
CA THR A 126 9.76 -8.89 0.68
C THR A 126 8.67 -8.57 -0.34
N THR A 127 8.48 -7.29 -0.69
CA THR A 127 7.51 -6.90 -1.73
C THR A 127 7.94 -7.40 -3.11
N GLY A 128 9.20 -7.18 -3.49
CA GLY A 128 9.73 -7.62 -4.78
C GLY A 128 9.67 -9.13 -4.95
N LEU A 129 10.00 -9.89 -3.91
CA LEU A 129 9.89 -11.35 -3.91
C LEU A 129 8.44 -11.83 -3.94
N ALA A 130 7.53 -11.22 -3.18
CA ALA A 130 6.10 -11.56 -3.22
C ALA A 130 5.51 -11.34 -4.62
N ARG A 131 5.86 -10.22 -5.27
CA ARG A 131 5.45 -9.95 -6.67
C ARG A 131 6.08 -10.96 -7.63
N ALA A 132 7.35 -11.33 -7.46
CA ALA A 132 8.00 -12.33 -8.30
C ALA A 132 7.33 -13.72 -8.17
N VAL A 133 6.98 -14.16 -6.95
CA VAL A 133 6.24 -15.40 -6.72
C VAL A 133 4.85 -15.35 -7.36
N ALA A 134 4.14 -14.22 -7.24
CA ALA A 134 2.85 -14.03 -7.91
C ALA A 134 2.94 -14.01 -9.44
N HIS A 135 4.04 -13.48 -9.99
CA HIS A 135 4.30 -13.53 -11.42
C HIS A 135 4.54 -14.98 -11.87
N ILE A 136 5.32 -15.76 -11.12
CA ILE A 136 5.50 -17.20 -11.39
C ILE A 136 4.15 -17.92 -11.38
N PHE A 137 3.29 -17.67 -10.39
CA PHE A 137 1.93 -18.24 -10.37
C PHE A 137 1.18 -17.97 -11.68
N LEU A 138 1.17 -16.73 -12.16
CA LEU A 138 0.51 -16.37 -13.42
C LEU A 138 1.09 -17.07 -14.64
N LEU A 139 2.40 -17.32 -14.65
CA LEU A 139 3.09 -18.04 -15.73
C LEU A 139 2.82 -19.55 -15.68
N GLU A 140 2.59 -20.12 -14.50
CA GLU A 140 2.28 -21.54 -14.32
C GLU A 140 0.83 -21.89 -14.66
N ILE A 141 -0.12 -20.97 -14.46
CA ILE A 141 -1.54 -21.21 -14.78
C ILE A 141 -1.94 -20.85 -16.22
N ASP A 142 -1.07 -20.19 -16.97
CA ASP A 142 -1.29 -19.80 -18.35
C ASP A 142 -0.09 -20.18 -19.23
N ASP A 143 -0.17 -21.34 -19.88
CA ASP A 143 0.85 -21.84 -20.81
C ASP A 143 1.16 -20.86 -21.97
N SER A 144 0.25 -19.94 -22.27
CA SER A 144 0.44 -18.94 -23.34
C SER A 144 1.14 -17.67 -22.85
N ALA A 145 1.31 -17.54 -21.54
CA ALA A 145 1.96 -16.40 -20.94
C ALA A 145 3.46 -16.40 -21.18
N SER A 146 4.03 -15.20 -21.28
CA SER A 146 5.47 -14.99 -21.21
C SER A 146 5.79 -13.97 -20.12
N ALA A 147 6.93 -14.13 -19.45
CA ALA A 147 7.38 -13.20 -18.41
C ALA A 147 7.50 -11.75 -18.90
N SER A 148 7.70 -11.54 -20.21
CA SER A 148 7.79 -10.20 -20.81
C SER A 148 6.45 -9.57 -21.18
N THR A 149 5.36 -10.35 -21.23
CA THR A 149 4.05 -9.89 -21.73
C THR A 149 3.00 -9.74 -20.64
N GLN A 150 3.28 -10.21 -19.43
CA GLN A 150 2.32 -10.14 -18.34
C GLN A 150 2.12 -8.70 -17.86
N PRO A 151 0.87 -8.21 -17.79
CA PRO A 151 0.59 -6.89 -17.25
C PRO A 151 0.97 -6.80 -15.76
N GLU A 152 1.78 -5.80 -15.40
CA GLU A 152 2.32 -5.61 -14.05
C GLU A 152 1.25 -5.44 -12.95
N ASP A 153 0.05 -4.97 -13.31
CA ASP A 153 -1.11 -4.85 -12.43
C ASP A 153 -1.76 -6.21 -12.13
N GLN A 154 -1.69 -7.17 -13.06
CA GLN A 154 -2.12 -8.54 -12.80
C GLN A 154 -1.23 -9.24 -11.79
N ILE A 155 0.07 -8.94 -11.78
CA ILE A 155 1.01 -9.47 -10.77
C ILE A 155 0.58 -9.04 -9.36
N ASP A 156 0.14 -7.79 -9.19
CA ASP A 156 -0.34 -7.29 -7.89
C ASP A 156 -1.68 -7.93 -7.49
N LEU A 157 -2.60 -8.10 -8.46
CA LEU A 157 -3.86 -8.83 -8.23
C LEU A 157 -3.59 -10.27 -7.78
N ALA A 158 -2.67 -10.96 -8.46
CA ALA A 158 -2.26 -12.31 -8.14
C ALA A 158 -1.60 -12.39 -6.76
N ALA A 159 -0.72 -11.46 -6.41
CA ALA A 159 -0.11 -11.40 -5.08
C ALA A 159 -1.17 -11.25 -3.97
N VAL A 160 -2.19 -10.42 -4.17
CA VAL A 160 -3.32 -10.35 -3.23
C VAL A 160 -4.06 -11.68 -3.17
N GLY A 161 -4.37 -12.28 -4.33
CA GLY A 161 -5.08 -13.56 -4.43
C GLY A 161 -4.36 -14.72 -3.74
N LEU A 162 -3.03 -14.70 -3.73
CA LEU A 162 -2.18 -15.67 -3.05
C LEU A 162 -2.05 -15.38 -1.53
N GLY A 163 -2.81 -14.42 -1.00
CA GLY A 163 -2.79 -14.06 0.41
C GLY A 163 -1.65 -13.12 0.83
N LEU A 164 -0.84 -12.64 -0.12
CA LEU A 164 0.31 -11.76 0.11
C LEU A 164 -0.04 -10.27 0.11
N GLY A 165 -1.35 -9.94 0.07
CA GLY A 165 -1.85 -8.56 0.06
C GLY A 165 -1.24 -7.65 1.13
N PRO A 166 -1.21 -8.04 2.43
CA PRO A 166 -0.58 -7.22 3.47
C PRO A 166 0.92 -6.97 3.27
N VAL A 167 1.63 -7.94 2.67
CA VAL A 167 3.06 -7.81 2.36
C VAL A 167 3.27 -6.77 1.27
N ILE A 168 2.58 -6.89 0.13
CA ILE A 168 2.75 -5.93 -0.98
C ILE A 168 2.15 -4.56 -0.67
N LEU A 169 1.17 -4.47 0.25
CA LEU A 169 0.62 -3.21 0.72
C LEU A 169 1.69 -2.35 1.41
N GLN A 170 2.65 -2.95 2.13
CA GLN A 170 3.79 -2.20 2.69
C GLN A 170 4.62 -1.54 1.60
N GLY A 171 4.96 -2.27 0.54
CA GLY A 171 5.76 -1.75 -0.58
C GLY A 171 5.02 -0.84 -1.56
N SER A 172 3.69 -0.74 -1.44
CA SER A 172 2.88 0.18 -2.27
C SER A 172 3.01 1.66 -1.87
N TYR A 173 3.60 1.96 -0.71
CA TYR A 173 3.88 3.32 -0.26
C TYR A 173 5.04 3.33 0.74
N ILE A 174 6.26 3.55 0.26
CA ILE A 174 7.45 3.61 1.10
C ILE A 174 7.86 5.07 1.26
N TYR A 175 7.64 5.62 2.45
CA TYR A 175 8.09 6.96 2.78
C TYR A 175 9.52 6.93 3.30
N SER A 176 10.41 7.73 2.72
CA SER A 176 11.76 7.91 3.23
C SER A 176 12.16 9.39 3.28
N LYS A 177 13.12 9.70 4.14
CA LYS A 177 13.72 11.03 4.22
C LYS A 177 15.14 10.95 3.67
N SER A 178 15.48 11.84 2.75
CA SER A 178 16.82 11.99 2.21
C SER A 178 17.30 13.44 2.35
N CYS A 179 18.58 13.71 2.05
CA CYS A 179 19.10 15.08 2.01
C CYS A 179 18.37 15.98 0.99
N GLY A 180 17.70 15.39 -0.01
CA GLY A 180 16.84 16.10 -0.97
C GLY A 180 15.40 16.35 -0.48
N GLY A 181 15.08 15.95 0.75
CA GLY A 181 13.75 16.06 1.32
C GLY A 181 12.99 14.72 1.35
N PRO A 182 11.68 14.77 1.65
CA PRO A 182 10.82 13.60 1.64
C PRO A 182 10.75 12.95 0.26
N ASN A 183 10.86 11.63 0.21
CA ASN A 183 10.66 10.84 -1.00
C ASN A 183 9.61 9.75 -0.73
N VAL A 184 8.84 9.40 -1.75
CA VAL A 184 7.88 8.30 -1.72
C VAL A 184 8.21 7.36 -2.87
N ALA A 185 8.60 6.14 -2.53
CA ALA A 185 8.78 5.06 -3.49
C ALA A 185 7.54 4.16 -3.52
N GLN A 186 7.28 3.56 -4.67
CA GLN A 186 6.20 2.58 -4.88
C GLN A 186 6.80 1.39 -5.64
N LEU A 187 6.67 0.19 -5.08
CA LEU A 187 7.19 -1.06 -5.65
C LEU A 187 6.11 -1.93 -6.30
N THR A 188 4.84 -1.54 -6.17
CA THR A 188 3.69 -2.16 -6.83
C THR A 188 3.30 -1.35 -8.06
N LYS A 189 2.60 -1.96 -9.02
CA LYS A 189 2.00 -1.23 -10.13
C LYS A 189 0.72 -0.51 -9.70
N LEU A 190 -0.10 -1.20 -8.91
CA LEU A 190 -1.27 -0.64 -8.26
C LEU A 190 -0.83 0.31 -7.15
N ASN A 191 -1.54 1.42 -7.00
CA ASN A 191 -1.29 2.37 -5.92
C ASN A 191 -1.78 1.83 -4.57
N VAL A 192 -1.33 2.45 -3.47
CA VAL A 192 -1.67 2.02 -2.10
C VAL A 192 -3.16 1.93 -1.81
N GLY A 193 -4.00 2.79 -2.42
CA GLY A 193 -5.45 2.74 -2.27
C GLY A 193 -6.07 1.52 -2.96
N GLU A 194 -5.57 1.19 -4.15
CA GLU A 194 -5.99 0.02 -4.93
C GLU A 194 -5.58 -1.29 -4.23
N VAL A 195 -4.33 -1.38 -3.77
CA VAL A 195 -3.83 -2.55 -3.02
C VAL A 195 -4.59 -2.70 -1.70
N ALA A 196 -4.93 -1.61 -1.02
CA ALA A 196 -5.74 -1.65 0.20
C ALA A 196 -7.16 -2.18 -0.04
N VAL A 197 -7.81 -1.77 -1.14
CA VAL A 197 -9.13 -2.28 -1.54
C VAL A 197 -9.08 -3.78 -1.82
N LEU A 198 -8.12 -4.22 -2.62
CA LEU A 198 -7.98 -5.63 -2.99
C LEU A 198 -7.63 -6.48 -1.77
N THR A 199 -6.72 -6.01 -0.90
CA THR A 199 -6.36 -6.70 0.34
C THR A 199 -7.55 -6.83 1.28
N ALA A 200 -8.37 -5.78 1.40
CA ALA A 200 -9.61 -5.85 2.17
C ALA A 200 -10.62 -6.83 1.53
N LEU A 201 -10.74 -6.85 0.20
CA LEU A 201 -11.63 -7.78 -0.51
C LEU A 201 -11.23 -9.23 -0.26
N PHE A 202 -9.95 -9.57 -0.42
CA PHE A 202 -9.43 -10.90 -0.09
C PHE A 202 -9.73 -11.26 1.37
N ALA A 203 -9.50 -10.33 2.30
CA ALA A 203 -9.77 -10.57 3.72
C ALA A 203 -11.25 -10.85 4.01
N GLU A 204 -12.18 -10.12 3.38
CA GLU A 204 -13.61 -10.36 3.58
C GLU A 204 -14.05 -11.67 2.90
N LEU A 205 -13.52 -12.00 1.72
CA LEU A 205 -13.81 -13.27 1.04
C LEU A 205 -13.39 -14.48 1.88
N GLY A 206 -12.16 -14.47 2.41
CA GLY A 206 -11.57 -15.53 3.23
C GLY A 206 -11.84 -15.42 4.74
N GLU A 207 -12.72 -14.50 5.17
CA GLU A 207 -13.09 -14.28 6.58
C GLU A 207 -11.90 -13.99 7.51
N HIS A 208 -10.88 -13.33 6.97
CA HIS A 208 -9.66 -12.98 7.69
C HIS A 208 -9.80 -11.71 8.53
N SER A 209 -9.03 -11.64 9.61
CA SER A 209 -9.03 -10.47 10.49
C SER A 209 -8.15 -9.35 9.94
N VAL A 210 -8.76 -8.36 9.27
CA VAL A 210 -8.08 -7.11 8.85
C VAL A 210 -7.38 -6.40 10.02
N ARG A 211 -7.96 -6.49 11.23
CA ARG A 211 -7.39 -5.87 12.44
C ARG A 211 -6.00 -6.41 12.79
N ARG A 212 -5.68 -7.66 12.43
CA ARG A 212 -4.34 -8.21 12.62
C ARG A 212 -3.33 -7.52 11.70
N ALA A 213 -3.61 -7.47 10.39
CA ALA A 213 -2.75 -6.78 9.42
C ALA A 213 -2.52 -5.31 9.78
N GLN A 214 -3.56 -4.61 10.23
CA GLN A 214 -3.44 -3.20 10.64
C GLN A 214 -2.38 -2.94 11.71
N LYS A 215 -2.04 -3.92 12.56
CA LYS A 215 -1.00 -3.73 13.59
C LYS A 215 0.40 -3.61 13.00
N ASP A 216 0.64 -4.29 11.90
CA ASP A 216 1.95 -4.40 11.27
C ASP A 216 2.14 -3.35 10.16
N LEU A 217 1.06 -2.73 9.68
CA LEU A 217 1.08 -1.73 8.61
C LEU A 217 1.42 -0.32 9.10
N ASP A 218 2.13 0.43 8.25
CA ASP A 218 2.37 1.86 8.41
C ASP A 218 1.08 2.71 8.41
N PRO A 219 1.10 3.94 8.97
CA PRO A 219 -0.11 4.73 9.20
C PRO A 219 -0.98 4.96 7.96
N THR A 220 -0.37 5.25 6.80
CA THR A 220 -1.10 5.53 5.55
C THR A 220 -1.82 4.27 5.05
N GLN A 221 -1.08 3.16 4.94
CA GLN A 221 -1.59 1.85 4.54
C GLN A 221 -2.70 1.37 5.48
N ARG A 222 -2.49 1.52 6.79
CA ARG A 222 -3.43 1.14 7.85
C ARG A 222 -4.75 1.91 7.73
N ALA A 223 -4.67 3.23 7.51
CA ALA A 223 -5.86 4.07 7.35
C ALA A 223 -6.67 3.65 6.13
N LEU A 224 -6.02 3.49 4.97
CA LEU A 224 -6.67 3.09 3.72
C LEU A 224 -7.26 1.68 3.81
N LEU A 225 -6.54 0.71 4.39
CA LEU A 225 -7.07 -0.64 4.60
C LEU A 225 -8.28 -0.65 5.54
N SER A 226 -8.27 0.19 6.58
CA SER A 226 -9.40 0.33 7.50
C SER A 226 -10.64 0.88 6.79
N GLU A 227 -10.45 1.91 5.96
CA GLU A 227 -11.53 2.52 5.20
C GLU A 227 -12.11 1.54 4.18
N ALA A 228 -11.25 0.86 3.41
CA ALA A 228 -11.64 -0.13 2.41
C ALA A 228 -12.40 -1.31 3.03
N SER A 229 -11.92 -1.88 4.14
CA SER A 229 -12.64 -2.94 4.86
C SER A 229 -13.99 -2.46 5.37
N GLY A 230 -14.10 -1.20 5.83
CA GLY A 230 -15.38 -0.60 6.22
C GLY A 230 -16.40 -0.55 5.08
N ILE A 231 -15.96 -0.24 3.85
CA ILE A 231 -16.81 -0.25 2.65
C ILE A 231 -17.25 -1.67 2.33
N LEU A 232 -16.32 -2.62 2.23
CA LEU A 232 -16.59 -3.99 1.76
C LEU A 232 -17.42 -4.81 2.76
N ARG A 233 -17.27 -4.60 4.07
CA ARG A 233 -18.14 -5.22 5.09
C ARG A 233 -19.62 -4.88 4.92
N ARG A 234 -19.93 -3.71 4.35
CA ARG A 234 -21.31 -3.28 4.09
C ARG A 234 -21.84 -3.83 2.76
N ALA A 235 -20.96 -4.30 1.87
CA ALA A 235 -21.28 -4.82 0.56
C ALA A 235 -21.50 -6.35 0.58
N THR A 236 -22.22 -6.89 1.57
CA THR A 236 -22.35 -8.35 1.77
C THR A 236 -22.87 -9.09 0.55
N LYS A 237 -23.84 -8.52 -0.18
CA LYS A 237 -24.35 -9.11 -1.43
C LYS A 237 -23.29 -9.28 -2.51
N LEU A 238 -22.35 -8.32 -2.60
CA LEU A 238 -21.23 -8.41 -3.52
C LEU A 238 -20.30 -9.56 -3.10
N ILE A 239 -19.93 -9.60 -1.82
CA ILE A 239 -19.07 -10.67 -1.28
C ILE A 239 -19.70 -12.06 -1.49
N ASP A 240 -21.00 -12.20 -1.21
CA ASP A 240 -21.73 -13.46 -1.44
C ASP A 240 -21.77 -13.85 -2.91
N GLN A 241 -21.95 -12.88 -3.82
CA GLN A 241 -21.94 -13.15 -5.26
C GLN A 241 -20.56 -13.60 -5.74
N ILE A 242 -19.48 -12.92 -5.32
CA ILE A 242 -18.11 -13.28 -5.69
C ILE A 242 -17.77 -14.69 -5.20
N ARG A 243 -18.11 -15.03 -3.96
CA ARG A 243 -17.89 -16.39 -3.41
C ARG A 243 -18.62 -17.48 -4.19
N LYS A 244 -19.83 -17.18 -4.65
CA LYS A 244 -20.66 -18.15 -5.37
C LYS A 244 -20.20 -18.35 -6.80
N ASP A 245 -19.91 -17.26 -7.51
CA ASP A 245 -19.59 -17.27 -8.93
C ASP A 245 -18.77 -16.01 -9.29
N PRO A 246 -17.42 -16.09 -9.20
CA PRO A 246 -16.55 -14.95 -9.52
C PRO A 246 -16.66 -14.56 -11.00
N ALA A 247 -16.88 -15.51 -11.92
CA ALA A 247 -17.04 -15.22 -13.34
C ALA A 247 -18.30 -14.36 -13.60
N ALA A 248 -19.43 -14.72 -12.98
CA ALA A 248 -20.65 -13.92 -13.06
C ALA A 248 -20.50 -12.55 -12.38
N ALA A 249 -19.76 -12.46 -11.27
CA ALA A 249 -19.46 -11.20 -10.60
C ALA A 249 -18.60 -10.26 -11.46
N ALA A 250 -17.67 -10.80 -12.25
CA ALA A 250 -16.87 -10.03 -13.20
C ALA A 250 -17.72 -9.44 -14.33
N ALA A 251 -18.69 -10.21 -14.83
CA ALA A 251 -19.54 -9.82 -15.96
C ALA A 251 -20.61 -8.78 -15.62
N SER A 252 -21.04 -8.67 -14.36
CA SER A 252 -22.12 -7.78 -13.94
C SER A 252 -21.69 -6.88 -12.77
N PRO A 253 -21.42 -5.57 -13.01
CA PRO A 253 -21.07 -4.66 -11.92
C PRO A 253 -22.21 -4.59 -10.92
N LEU A 254 -21.94 -5.06 -9.70
CA LEU A 254 -22.79 -4.77 -8.57
C LEU A 254 -22.42 -3.42 -7.96
N PRO A 255 -23.41 -2.63 -7.53
CA PRO A 255 -23.15 -1.42 -6.78
C PRO A 255 -22.49 -1.76 -5.43
N LEU A 256 -21.43 -1.02 -5.07
CA LEU A 256 -20.72 -1.17 -3.79
C LEU A 256 -21.56 -0.65 -2.62
N THR A 257 -22.46 0.29 -2.91
CA THR A 257 -23.46 0.77 -1.97
C THR A 257 -24.80 0.08 -2.24
N ALA A 258 -25.38 -0.53 -1.20
CA ALA A 258 -26.81 -0.80 -1.23
C ALA A 258 -27.51 0.55 -1.34
N SER A 259 -28.16 0.78 -2.50
CA SER A 259 -28.95 1.97 -2.86
C SER A 259 -29.25 2.91 -1.69
N GLU A 260 -28.74 4.13 -1.81
CA GLU A 260 -28.97 5.30 -0.98
C GLU A 260 -30.38 5.32 -0.33
N GLY A 261 -30.46 4.96 0.94
CA GLY A 261 -31.69 5.11 1.72
C GLY A 261 -31.49 5.70 3.11
N PHE A 262 -30.26 5.69 3.65
CA PHE A 262 -30.05 5.99 5.07
C PHE A 262 -28.90 6.96 5.37
N PHE A 263 -27.85 6.99 4.55
CA PHE A 263 -26.65 7.80 4.85
C PHE A 263 -26.76 9.28 4.48
N GLY A 264 -27.67 9.67 3.58
CA GLY A 264 -27.93 11.09 3.26
C GLY A 264 -28.45 11.91 4.45
N ARG A 265 -28.99 11.27 5.49
CA ARG A 265 -29.57 11.98 6.65
C ARG A 265 -28.66 12.11 7.86
N LEU A 266 -27.60 11.31 8.00
CA LEU A 266 -26.77 11.34 9.21
C LEU A 266 -25.44 12.10 9.05
N PHE A 267 -24.97 12.32 7.81
CA PHE A 267 -23.78 13.12 7.52
C PHE A 267 -24.05 14.39 6.67
N GLY A 268 -25.31 14.63 6.31
CA GLY A 268 -25.74 15.70 5.40
C GLY A 268 -25.95 17.08 6.02
N LYS A 269 -25.17 17.51 7.02
CA LYS A 269 -25.30 18.87 7.59
C LYS A 269 -24.14 19.83 7.28
N ARG A 270 -23.20 19.46 6.41
CA ARG A 270 -22.13 20.36 5.94
C ARG A 270 -21.99 20.49 4.42
N ARG A 271 -22.74 19.73 3.63
CA ARG A 271 -22.56 19.67 2.17
C ARG A 271 -23.30 20.75 1.37
N SER A 272 -24.03 21.67 2.03
CA SER A 272 -24.71 22.76 1.34
C SER A 272 -23.79 23.93 0.97
N GLN A 273 -22.54 23.96 1.44
CA GLN A 273 -21.59 25.01 1.04
C GLN A 273 -20.78 24.66 -0.21
N ASP A 274 -20.51 23.37 -0.45
CA ASP A 274 -19.73 22.95 -1.61
C ASP A 274 -20.55 23.00 -2.91
N ALA A 275 -21.84 22.68 -2.87
CA ALA A 275 -22.70 22.76 -4.05
C ALA A 275 -22.89 24.20 -4.56
N ASP A 276 -22.95 25.17 -3.64
CA ASP A 276 -23.02 26.59 -3.99
C ASP A 276 -21.66 27.13 -4.47
N PHE A 277 -20.54 26.57 -3.99
CA PHE A 277 -19.19 26.91 -4.44
C PHE A 277 -18.90 26.37 -5.85
N GLU A 278 -19.31 25.14 -6.15
CA GLU A 278 -19.14 24.52 -7.47
C GLU A 278 -20.03 25.22 -8.52
N ALA A 279 -21.25 25.62 -8.14
CA ALA A 279 -22.13 26.45 -8.98
C ALA A 279 -21.56 27.85 -9.24
N ALA A 280 -20.89 28.46 -8.25
CA ALA A 280 -20.23 29.77 -8.42
C ALA A 280 -18.98 29.68 -9.32
N LEU A 281 -18.20 28.60 -9.22
CA LEU A 281 -17.04 28.35 -10.08
C LEU A 281 -17.41 28.10 -11.54
N MET A 282 -18.53 27.41 -11.79
CA MET A 282 -19.00 27.09 -13.14
C MET A 282 -19.82 28.22 -13.78
N GLY A 283 -20.34 29.15 -12.96
CA GLY A 283 -21.22 30.25 -13.42
C GLY A 283 -20.51 31.55 -13.83
N GLY A 284 -19.19 31.68 -13.60
CA GLY A 284 -18.42 32.87 -14.00
C GLY A 284 -18.84 34.18 -13.30
N ASP A 285 -19.50 34.09 -12.15
CA ASP A 285 -19.96 35.25 -11.39
C ASP A 285 -18.91 35.67 -10.35
N ASP A 286 -17.93 36.46 -10.80
CA ASP A 286 -16.80 36.96 -9.99
C ASP A 286 -17.26 37.72 -8.72
N ASP A 287 -18.46 38.31 -8.74
CA ASP A 287 -19.03 39.01 -7.59
C ASP A 287 -19.52 38.03 -6.50
N ALA A 288 -19.96 36.82 -6.87
CA ALA A 288 -20.35 35.78 -5.92
C ALA A 288 -19.12 35.21 -5.19
N LEU A 289 -18.04 34.95 -5.93
CA LEU A 289 -16.75 34.51 -5.38
C LEU A 289 -16.16 35.55 -4.42
N ARG A 290 -16.24 36.83 -4.76
CA ARG A 290 -15.72 37.93 -3.93
C ARG A 290 -16.51 38.08 -2.62
N ARG A 291 -17.84 37.99 -2.66
CA ARG A 291 -18.68 37.99 -1.44
C ARG A 291 -18.39 36.78 -0.53
N GLN A 292 -18.12 35.61 -1.11
CA GLN A 292 -17.76 34.42 -0.35
C GLN A 292 -16.38 34.57 0.31
N PHE A 293 -15.40 35.15 -0.39
CA PHE A 293 -14.09 35.45 0.17
C PHE A 293 -14.15 36.48 1.32
N GLU A 294 -14.99 37.51 1.18
CA GLU A 294 -15.21 38.53 2.23
C GLU A 294 -15.96 37.94 3.44
N ALA A 295 -16.95 37.06 3.22
CA ALA A 295 -17.64 36.34 4.28
C ALA A 295 -16.73 35.35 5.02
N SER A 296 -15.80 34.70 4.31
CA SER A 296 -14.78 33.81 4.89
C SER A 296 -13.81 34.57 5.79
N ARG A 297 -13.48 35.81 5.42
CA ARG A 297 -12.61 36.71 6.19
C ARG A 297 -13.30 37.29 7.43
N ALA A 298 -14.62 37.51 7.36
CA ALA A 298 -15.41 38.03 8.48
C ALA A 298 -15.79 36.95 9.52
N GLY A 299 -15.73 35.66 9.17
CA GLY A 299 -16.21 34.55 10.00
C GLY A 299 -15.20 33.93 10.97
N SER A 300 -13.93 34.34 11.00
CA SER A 300 -12.87 33.69 11.80
C SER A 300 -12.29 34.60 12.88
N THR A 301 -13.09 34.90 13.91
CA THR A 301 -12.61 35.42 15.19
C THR A 301 -13.06 34.56 16.37
N SER A 302 -13.18 33.24 16.18
CA SER A 302 -13.19 32.32 17.33
C SER A 302 -11.76 31.87 17.60
N THR A 303 -11.10 32.56 18.53
CA THR A 303 -9.93 31.98 19.20
C THR A 303 -10.33 30.62 19.77
N PRO A 304 -9.59 29.53 19.45
CA PRO A 304 -9.89 28.24 20.04
C PRO A 304 -9.81 28.40 21.57
N LYS A 305 -10.86 27.99 22.28
CA LYS A 305 -10.83 27.86 23.74
C LYS A 305 -9.74 26.85 24.08
N VAL A 306 -8.56 27.35 24.38
CA VAL A 306 -7.47 26.56 24.95
C VAL A 306 -7.93 26.14 26.33
N ASP A 307 -7.88 24.84 26.60
CA ASP A 307 -8.15 24.31 27.93
C ASP A 307 -7.12 24.93 28.91
N PRO A 308 -7.56 25.56 30.02
CA PRO A 308 -6.64 26.16 30.99
C PRO A 308 -5.60 25.17 31.54
N ALA A 309 -5.90 23.86 31.54
CA ALA A 309 -4.93 22.82 31.90
C ALA A 309 -3.79 22.68 30.88
N ASP A 310 -4.09 22.84 29.58
CA ASP A 310 -3.09 22.80 28.51
C ASP A 310 -2.26 24.08 28.44
N GLU A 311 -2.85 25.22 28.81
CA GLU A 311 -2.09 26.48 28.89
C GLU A 311 -1.08 26.45 30.05
N ALA A 312 -1.44 25.86 31.19
CA ALA A 312 -0.52 25.65 32.31
C ALA A 312 0.65 24.74 31.90
N LYS A 313 0.40 23.60 31.27
CA LYS A 313 1.45 22.69 30.77
C LYS A 313 2.36 23.36 29.75
N ARG A 314 1.81 24.19 28.86
CA ARG A 314 2.61 24.93 27.86
C ARG A 314 3.48 26.01 28.49
N ARG A 315 3.05 26.62 29.60
CA ARG A 315 3.89 27.56 30.36
C ARG A 315 5.04 26.82 31.05
N ASP A 316 4.76 25.70 31.73
CA ASP A 316 5.79 24.91 32.38
C ASP A 316 6.84 24.40 31.38
N LEU A 317 6.42 23.91 30.21
CA LEU A 317 7.34 23.48 29.15
C LEU A 317 8.19 24.63 28.61
N ARG A 318 7.64 25.85 28.48
CA ARG A 318 8.41 27.02 28.06
C ARG A 318 9.45 27.41 29.10
N THR A 319 9.10 27.34 30.38
CA THR A 319 10.03 27.61 31.47
C THR A 319 11.19 26.62 31.49
N LEU A 320 10.92 25.32 31.33
CA LEU A 320 11.96 24.29 31.26
C LEU A 320 12.89 24.47 30.06
N VAL A 321 12.34 24.85 28.91
CA VAL A 321 13.13 25.14 27.70
C VAL A 321 14.00 26.37 27.90
N ASP A 322 13.46 27.44 28.48
CA ASP A 322 14.22 28.67 28.76
C ASP A 322 15.32 28.45 29.81
N GLU A 323 15.10 27.58 30.80
CA GLU A 323 16.11 27.18 31.78
C GLU A 323 17.23 26.35 31.12
N ALA A 324 16.88 25.38 30.29
CA ALA A 324 17.85 24.57 29.55
C ALA A 324 18.76 25.44 28.65
N PHE A 325 18.18 26.42 27.93
CA PHE A 325 18.96 27.34 27.09
C PHE A 325 19.88 28.26 27.91
N LYS A 326 19.49 28.65 29.12
CA LYS A 326 20.34 29.46 30.01
C LYS A 326 21.51 28.64 30.57
N GLU A 327 21.28 27.38 30.92
CA GLU A 327 22.35 26.48 31.38
C GLU A 327 23.37 26.20 30.27
N GLU A 328 22.90 25.98 29.05
CA GLU A 328 23.77 25.76 27.88
C GLU A 328 24.60 27.02 27.55
N ALA A 329 23.99 28.21 27.61
CA ALA A 329 24.69 29.47 27.42
C ALA A 329 25.74 29.74 28.52
N ALA A 330 25.48 29.33 29.76
CA ALA A 330 26.43 29.48 30.87
C ALA A 330 27.62 28.51 30.78
N GLN A 331 27.46 27.35 30.12
CA GLN A 331 28.54 26.40 29.87
C GLN A 331 29.44 26.80 28.69
N GLN A 332 28.95 27.64 27.79
CA GLN A 332 29.70 28.11 26.61
C GLN A 332 30.53 29.38 26.83
N ASP A 333 30.56 29.94 28.05
CA ASP A 333 31.45 31.06 28.43
C ASP A 333 32.58 30.60 29.37
N PRO A 334 33.58 29.83 28.87
CA PRO A 334 34.77 29.52 29.63
C PRO A 334 35.69 30.75 29.61
N ARG A 335 35.83 31.41 30.77
CA ARG A 335 36.95 32.32 31.01
C ARG A 335 38.29 31.59 30.93
#